data_AF-A0A947QT47-F1
#
_entry.id   AF-A0A947QT47-F1
#
_cell.length_a   1.000
_cell.length_b   1.000
_cell.length_c   1.000
_cell.angle_alpha   90.00
_cell.angle_beta   90.00
_cell.angle_gamma   90.00
#
_symmetry.space_group_name_H-M   'P 1'
#
loop_
_entity.id
_entity.type
_entity.pdbx_description
1 polymer ?
#
loop_
_entity_poly.entity_id
_entity_poly.type
_entity_poly.pdbx_seq_one_letter_code
_entity_poly.pdbx_strand_id
1 'polypeptide(L)'
;MTQTHFHHRVWRELISHKLSYTVLALGLLGFIWLFIWVGQQLVMQRYIMIGLGVFYVIWGVVTHVSNQRITSQLILEYLVVGILASASLLLLTI
;
A
#
# COMPACT_ATOMS: atom_id res chain seq x y z
N MET A 1 -2.95 -31.82 15.78
CA MET A 1 -3.18 -30.42 15.38
C MET A 1 -3.71 -30.41 13.96
N THR A 2 -4.99 -30.11 13.77
CA THR A 2 -5.78 -30.40 12.56
C THR A 2 -5.93 -29.17 11.64
N GLN A 3 -5.63 -29.34 10.34
CA GLN A 3 -5.59 -28.31 9.29
C GLN A 3 -6.88 -27.47 9.11
N THR A 4 -8.04 -27.99 9.52
CA THR A 4 -9.35 -27.37 9.24
C THR A 4 -9.60 -26.07 10.01
N HIS A 5 -8.89 -25.84 11.12
CA HIS A 5 -9.04 -24.62 11.93
C HIS A 5 -8.31 -23.39 11.38
N PHE A 6 -7.40 -23.56 10.41
CA PHE A 6 -6.59 -22.46 9.86
C PHE A 6 -7.41 -21.60 8.88
N HIS A 7 -8.10 -22.23 7.92
CA HIS A 7 -8.86 -21.53 6.88
C HIS A 7 -9.94 -20.59 7.44
N HIS A 8 -10.64 -21.02 8.50
CA HIS A 8 -11.77 -20.27 9.06
C HIS A 8 -11.36 -18.99 9.81
N ARG A 9 -10.07 -18.83 10.13
CA ARG A 9 -9.54 -17.65 10.83
C ARG A 9 -9.20 -16.53 9.84
N VAL A 10 -8.53 -16.90 8.75
CA VAL A 10 -8.13 -16.00 7.65
C VAL A 10 -9.34 -15.28 7.05
N TRP A 11 -10.44 -16.02 6.79
CA TRP A 11 -11.67 -15.41 6.25
C TRP A 11 -12.32 -14.40 7.19
N ARG A 12 -12.26 -14.60 8.51
CA ARG A 12 -12.83 -13.67 9.49
C ARG A 12 -11.98 -12.41 9.68
N GLU A 13 -10.66 -12.53 9.69
CA GLU A 13 -9.75 -11.38 9.75
C GLU A 13 -9.85 -10.52 8.48
N LEU A 14 -9.95 -11.15 7.30
CA LEU A 14 -10.20 -10.44 6.04
C LEU A 14 -11.53 -9.68 6.08
N ILE A 15 -12.61 -10.29 6.58
CA ILE A 15 -13.94 -9.65 6.66
C ILE A 15 -13.98 -8.53 7.70
N SER A 16 -13.30 -8.68 8.84
CA SER A 16 -13.22 -7.67 9.91
C SER A 16 -12.45 -6.40 9.49
N HIS A 17 -11.48 -6.56 8.59
CA HIS A 17 -10.67 -5.45 8.07
C HIS A 17 -10.95 -5.15 6.59
N LYS A 18 -12.09 -5.61 6.06
CA LYS A 18 -12.48 -5.37 4.66
C LYS A 18 -12.44 -3.90 4.29
N LEU A 19 -12.89 -3.02 5.19
CA LEU A 19 -12.95 -1.58 4.95
C LEU A 19 -11.57 -0.96 4.76
N SER A 20 -10.60 -1.29 5.61
CA SER A 20 -9.24 -0.75 5.52
C SER A 20 -8.55 -1.20 4.22
N TYR A 21 -8.64 -2.48 3.88
CA TYR A 21 -8.08 -2.99 2.62
C TYR A 21 -8.80 -2.44 1.38
N THR A 22 -10.11 -2.20 1.47
CA THR A 22 -10.88 -1.56 0.38
C THR A 22 -10.40 -0.13 0.15
N VAL A 23 -10.17 0.64 1.22
CA VAL A 23 -9.64 2.02 1.13
C VAL A 23 -8.26 2.03 0.47
N LEU A 24 -7.39 1.08 0.83
CA LEU A 24 -6.07 0.94 0.20
C LEU A 24 -6.20 0.64 -1.30
N ALA A 25 -7.02 -0.35 -1.65
CA ALA A 25 -7.20 -0.78 -3.03
C ALA A 25 -7.76 0.36 -3.90
N LEU A 26 -8.77 1.09 -3.42
CA LEU A 26 -9.33 2.23 -4.12
C LEU A 26 -8.32 3.37 -4.26
N GLY A 27 -7.53 3.65 -3.21
CA GLY A 27 -6.46 4.64 -3.27
C GLY A 27 -5.40 4.29 -4.31
N LEU A 28 -4.88 3.06 -4.29
CA LEU A 28 -3.91 2.56 -5.27
C LEU A 28 -4.44 2.64 -6.70
N LEU A 29 -5.67 2.17 -6.93
CA LEU A 29 -6.30 2.24 -8.26
C LEU A 29 -6.49 3.68 -8.73
N GLY A 30 -6.86 4.60 -7.82
CA GLY A 30 -6.96 6.02 -8.12
C GLY A 30 -5.62 6.64 -8.53
N PHE A 31 -4.54 6.32 -7.81
CA PHE A 31 -3.19 6.80 -8.16
C PHE A 31 -2.67 6.21 -9.47
N ILE A 32 -2.94 4.92 -9.75
CA ILE A 32 -2.60 4.28 -11.04
C ILE A 32 -3.37 4.96 -12.17
N TRP A 33 -4.67 5.21 -11.98
CA TRP A 33 -5.49 5.92 -12.96
C TRP A 33 -4.95 7.33 -13.25
N LEU A 34 -4.62 8.09 -12.20
CA LEU A 34 -4.01 9.42 -12.34
C LEU A 34 -2.67 9.36 -13.07
N PHE A 35 -1.83 8.37 -12.77
CA PHE A 35 -0.54 8.19 -13.43
C PHE A 35 -0.69 7.93 -14.93
N ILE A 36 -1.64 7.07 -15.32
CA ILE A 36 -1.94 6.79 -16.73
C ILE A 36 -2.54 8.04 -17.40
N TRP A 37 -3.46 8.74 -16.74
CA TRP A 37 -4.14 9.91 -17.28
C TRP A 37 -3.20 11.08 -17.56
N VAL A 38 -2.21 11.29 -16.70
CA VAL A 38 -1.19 12.34 -16.87
C VAL A 38 -0.26 12.08 -18.08
N GLY A 39 -0.20 10.84 -18.57
CA GLY A 39 0.57 10.50 -19.78
C GLY A 39 2.07 10.79 -19.59
N GLN A 40 2.72 11.45 -20.55
CA GLN A 40 4.17 11.71 -20.51
C GLN A 40 4.61 12.96 -19.74
N GLN A 41 3.72 13.60 -18.98
CA GLN A 41 4.12 14.76 -18.18
C GLN A 41 4.89 14.32 -16.93
N LEU A 42 6.22 14.20 -17.08
CA LEU A 42 7.14 13.68 -16.06
C LEU A 42 7.01 14.41 -14.71
N VAL A 43 6.78 15.73 -14.74
CA VAL A 43 6.64 16.54 -13.53
C VAL A 43 5.38 16.16 -12.75
N MET A 44 4.24 16.00 -13.43
CA MET A 44 2.98 15.59 -12.80
C MET A 44 3.04 14.14 -12.32
N GLN A 45 3.68 13.24 -13.07
CA GLN A 45 3.90 11.86 -12.63
C GLN A 45 4.69 11.79 -11.33
N ARG A 46 5.73 12.64 -11.17
CA ARG A 46 6.50 12.73 -9.93
C ARG A 46 5.63 13.17 -8.75
N TYR A 47 4.79 14.19 -8.92
CA TYR A 47 3.87 14.63 -7.85
C TYR A 47 2.85 13.55 -7.48
N ILE A 48 2.30 12.83 -8.46
CA ILE A 48 1.38 11.70 -8.22
C ILE A 48 2.09 10.59 -7.43
N MET A 49 3.34 10.28 -7.76
CA MET A 49 4.12 9.25 -7.06
C MET A 49 4.48 9.66 -5.62
N ILE A 50 4.86 10.93 -5.41
CA ILE A 50 5.08 11.46 -4.06
C ILE A 50 3.78 11.35 -3.24
N GLY A 51 2.64 11.74 -3.84
CA GLY A 51 1.33 11.61 -3.22
C GLY A 51 0.97 10.16 -2.87
N LEU A 52 1.28 9.21 -3.75
CA LEU A 52 1.07 7.78 -3.50
C LEU A 52 1.91 7.28 -2.32
N GLY A 53 3.18 7.68 -2.25
CA GLY A 53 4.07 7.34 -1.13
C GLY A 53 3.54 7.87 0.20
N VAL A 54 3.11 9.14 0.25
CA VAL A 54 2.50 9.76 1.44
C VAL A 54 1.21 9.05 1.83
N PHE A 55 0.31 8.79 0.87
CA PHE A 55 -0.93 8.04 1.11
C PHE A 55 -0.65 6.65 1.70
N TYR A 56 0.32 5.93 1.14
CA TYR A 56 0.66 4.57 1.59
C TYR A 56 1.23 4.57 3.01
N VAL A 57 2.11 5.51 3.35
CA VAL A 57 2.63 5.67 4.71
C VAL A 57 1.53 6.02 5.69
N ILE A 58 0.67 7.00 5.37
CA ILE A 58 -0.45 7.40 6.24
C ILE A 58 -1.40 6.22 6.44
N TRP A 59 -1.79 5.54 5.37
CA TRP A 59 -2.67 4.37 5.45
C TRP A 59 -2.04 3.27 6.30
N GLY A 60 -0.74 2.98 6.09
CA GLY A 60 0.01 2.00 6.86
C GLY A 60 0.02 2.33 8.36
N VAL A 61 0.34 3.57 8.71
CA VAL A 61 0.31 4.03 10.12
C VAL A 61 -1.10 3.92 10.70
N VAL A 62 -2.13 4.44 10.02
CA VAL A 62 -3.51 4.45 10.52
C VAL A 62 -4.06 3.04 10.73
N THR A 63 -3.85 2.14 9.76
CA THR A 63 -4.34 0.76 9.88
C THR A 63 -3.58 -0.07 10.89
N HIS A 64 -2.29 0.19 11.08
CA HIS A 64 -1.47 -0.58 12.01
C HIS A 64 -1.61 -0.09 13.46
N VAL A 65 -1.81 1.22 13.68
CA VAL A 65 -2.15 1.76 15.01
C VAL A 65 -3.48 1.19 15.51
N SER A 66 -4.43 0.91 14.60
CA SER A 66 -5.71 0.30 14.96
C SER A 66 -5.65 -1.18 15.35
N ASN A 67 -4.57 -1.92 15.00
CA ASN A 67 -4.53 -3.39 15.10
C ASN A 67 -3.56 -3.97 16.14
N GLN A 68 -2.82 -3.14 16.89
CA GLN A 68 -1.99 -3.52 18.07
C GLN A 68 -1.05 -4.75 17.92
N ARG A 69 -0.71 -5.19 16.71
CA ARG A 69 0.27 -6.25 16.45
C ARG A 69 1.26 -5.78 15.41
N ILE A 70 2.23 -4.99 15.85
CA ILE A 70 3.32 -4.55 14.99
C ILE A 70 4.58 -5.33 15.39
N THR A 71 5.04 -6.21 14.52
CA THR A 71 6.47 -6.46 14.39
C THR A 71 7.01 -5.37 13.47
N SER A 72 7.86 -4.49 14.00
CA SER A 72 8.48 -3.36 13.29
C SER A 72 9.19 -3.77 11.98
N GLN A 73 9.53 -5.05 11.87
CA GLN A 73 10.07 -5.69 10.68
C GLN A 73 9.15 -5.61 9.46
N LEU A 74 7.83 -5.81 9.62
CA LEU A 74 6.87 -5.80 8.50
C LEU A 74 6.70 -4.39 7.92
N ILE A 75 6.69 -3.38 8.79
CA ILE A 75 6.62 -1.97 8.40
C ILE A 75 7.88 -1.57 7.63
N LEU A 76 9.05 -2.05 8.07
CA LEU A 76 10.32 -1.84 7.37
C LEU A 76 10.32 -2.47 5.99
N GLU A 77 9.76 -3.68 5.82
CA GLU A 77 9.62 -4.33 4.52
C GLU A 77 8.74 -3.49 3.57
N TYR A 78 7.58 -3.03 4.02
CA TYR A 78 6.70 -2.19 3.20
C TYR A 78 7.35 -0.84 2.83
N LEU A 79 8.09 -0.24 3.76
CA LEU A 79 8.78 1.03 3.55
C LEU A 79 9.96 0.86 2.58
N VAL A 80 10.73 -0.22 2.71
CA VAL A 80 11.84 -0.55 1.80
C VAL A 80 11.34 -0.89 0.40
N VAL A 81 10.27 -1.67 0.27
CA VAL A 81 9.67 -2.01 -1.03
C VAL A 81 9.08 -0.76 -1.70
N GLY A 82 8.41 0.11 -0.94
CA GLY A 82 7.89 1.37 -1.46
C GLY A 82 9.00 2.32 -1.94
N ILE A 83 10.09 2.41 -1.19
CA ILE A 83 11.28 3.19 -1.58
C ILE A 83 11.93 2.59 -2.84
N LEU A 84 12.10 1.27 -2.88
CA LEU A 84 12.67 0.57 -4.04
C LEU A 84 11.83 0.80 -5.30
N ALA A 85 10.51 0.61 -5.22
CA ALA A 85 9.62 0.83 -6.35
C ALA A 85 9.66 2.29 -6.83
N SER A 86 9.66 3.24 -5.90
CA SER A 86 9.75 4.68 -6.23
C SER A 86 11.10 5.03 -6.85
N ALA A 87 12.20 4.45 -6.35
CA ALA A 87 13.56 4.65 -6.86
C ALA A 87 13.75 4.03 -8.26
N SER A 88 13.23 2.82 -8.49
CA SER A 88 13.24 2.18 -9.80
C SER A 88 12.48 2.99 -10.84
N LEU A 89 11.32 3.55 -10.47
CA LEU A 89 10.56 4.46 -11.34
C LEU A 89 11.32 5.76 -11.62
N LEU A 90 11.92 6.38 -10.60
CA LEU A 90 12.77 7.58 -10.79
C LEU A 90 13.93 7.33 -11.74
N LEU A 91 14.60 6.18 -11.63
CA LEU A 91 15.67 5.73 -12.52
C LEU A 91 15.19 5.51 -13.95
N LEU A 92 13.97 5.00 -14.15
CA LEU A 92 13.35 4.84 -15.47
C LEU A 92 12.88 6.16 -16.10
N THR A 93 12.75 7.21 -15.29
CA THR A 93 12.21 8.52 -15.68
C THR A 93 13.32 9.60 -15.77
N ILE A 94 14.60 9.19 -15.68
CA ILE A 94 15.81 9.97 -16.00
C ILE A 94 16.32 9.52 -17.36
#